data_AF-A0A954M512-F1
#
_entry.id   AF-A0A954M512-F1
#
_cell.length_a   1.000
_cell.length_b   1.000
_cell.length_c   1.000
_cell.angle_alpha   90.00
_cell.angle_beta   90.00
_cell.angle_gamma   90.00
#
_symmetry.space_group_name_H-M   'P 1'
#
loop_
_entity.id
_entity.type
_entity.pdbx_description
1 polymer ?
#
loop_
_entity_poly.entity_id
_entity_poly.type
_entity_poly.pdbx_seq_one_letter_code
_entity_poly.pdbx_strand_id
1 'polypeptide(L)'
;MRNSLMMALLALLPVLVACSRQDAGHVAAVKPSAGQVVFRGGYETNPVDHGRPVGLIANALGVAPEVFRDAFSGVNPAKGGSPSASRVSANKQVLMEKLNPHGVTNERLDEVSNFYRYRPQAGELWSHKPASATATISEGKVTAITIVDGGYGYSTPPEVEIAGYEDVRIEAELEFTTDLKTNGRVKALTILE
;
A
#
# COMPACT_ATOMS: atom_id res chain seq x y z
N MET A 1 66.68 -9.33 46.79
CA MET A 1 66.08 -9.76 48.08
C MET A 1 64.69 -10.33 47.82
N ARG A 2 64.44 -11.51 48.39
CA ARG A 2 63.15 -12.19 48.65
C ARG A 2 62.46 -13.02 47.54
N ASN A 3 62.43 -14.31 47.88
CA ASN A 3 61.79 -15.49 47.31
C ASN A 3 60.24 -15.53 47.38
N SER A 4 59.69 -16.42 46.53
CA SER A 4 58.54 -17.34 46.68
C SER A 4 57.11 -16.78 46.83
N LEU A 5 56.16 -17.24 46.00
CA LEU A 5 55.35 -18.46 46.23
C LEU A 5 54.32 -18.71 45.10
N MET A 6 54.07 -19.99 44.84
CA MET A 6 53.02 -20.57 43.99
C MET A 6 51.60 -20.22 44.45
N MET A 7 50.67 -20.01 43.50
CA MET A 7 49.27 -20.43 43.68
C MET A 7 48.60 -20.66 42.32
N ALA A 8 48.07 -21.87 42.13
CA ALA A 8 47.30 -22.31 40.97
C ALA A 8 45.85 -21.80 41.04
N LEU A 9 45.24 -21.44 39.90
CA LEU A 9 43.80 -21.49 39.76
C LEU A 9 43.39 -21.78 38.31
N LEU A 10 42.60 -22.84 38.17
CA LEU A 10 41.81 -23.28 37.02
C LEU A 10 41.14 -22.11 36.27
N ALA A 11 41.29 -22.05 34.94
CA ALA A 11 40.43 -21.24 34.07
C ALA A 11 39.75 -22.13 33.03
N LEU A 12 38.42 -22.01 32.98
CA LEU A 12 37.48 -22.79 32.18
C LEU A 12 37.78 -22.77 30.68
N LEU A 13 37.59 -23.92 30.04
CA LEU A 13 37.42 -24.05 28.58
C LEU A 13 36.15 -23.31 28.12
N PRO A 14 36.21 -22.45 27.10
CA PRO A 14 35.01 -21.90 26.48
C PRO A 14 34.34 -22.95 25.59
N VAL A 15 33.07 -23.27 25.90
CA VAL A 15 32.15 -23.98 25.01
C VAL A 15 31.91 -23.10 23.78
N LEU A 16 32.57 -23.41 22.67
CA LEU A 16 32.22 -22.79 21.39
C LEU A 16 30.94 -23.46 20.87
N VAL A 17 29.84 -22.73 21.02
CA VAL A 17 28.53 -22.99 20.45
C VAL A 17 28.67 -23.20 18.94
N ALA A 18 28.31 -24.38 18.46
CA ALA A 18 28.12 -24.63 17.04
C ALA A 18 26.92 -23.78 16.57
N CYS A 19 27.21 -22.71 15.84
CA CYS A 19 26.20 -21.91 15.16
C CYS A 19 25.67 -22.74 13.99
N SER A 20 24.53 -23.41 14.18
CA SER A 20 23.80 -24.04 13.09
C SER A 20 23.35 -22.95 12.11
N ARG A 21 23.96 -22.96 10.91
CA ARG A 21 23.42 -22.24 9.76
C ARG A 21 22.02 -22.80 9.47
N GLN A 22 20.99 -22.01 9.73
CA GLN A 22 19.68 -22.27 9.13
C GLN A 22 19.78 -21.89 7.65
N ASP A 23 19.86 -22.92 6.81
CA ASP A 23 19.64 -22.80 5.38
C ASP A 23 18.20 -22.32 5.08
N ALA A 24 18.11 -21.59 3.97
CA ALA A 24 17.00 -20.80 3.52
C ALA A 24 15.66 -21.55 3.39
N GLY A 25 14.57 -20.92 3.86
CA GLY A 25 13.22 -21.21 3.41
C GLY A 25 12.75 -20.12 2.45
N HIS A 26 12.84 -20.37 1.14
CA HIS A 26 11.86 -19.74 0.24
C HIS A 26 10.50 -20.24 0.69
N VAL A 27 9.72 -19.38 1.34
CA VAL A 27 8.32 -19.69 1.69
C VAL A 27 7.59 -19.83 0.37
N ALA A 28 7.37 -21.07 -0.08
CA ALA A 28 6.52 -21.33 -1.22
C ALA A 28 5.17 -20.68 -0.93
N ALA A 29 4.71 -19.80 -1.83
CA ALA A 29 3.38 -19.19 -1.71
C ALA A 29 2.35 -20.31 -1.52
N VAL A 30 1.68 -20.33 -0.36
CA VAL A 30 0.66 -21.33 -0.06
C VAL A 30 -0.42 -21.21 -1.13
N LYS A 31 -0.67 -22.30 -1.86
CA LYS A 31 -1.73 -22.31 -2.87
C LYS A 31 -3.07 -22.04 -2.17
N PRO A 32 -3.92 -21.15 -2.72
CA PRO A 32 -5.24 -20.90 -2.16
C PRO A 32 -6.05 -22.19 -2.03
N SER A 33 -6.80 -22.33 -0.94
CA SER A 33 -7.74 -23.45 -0.78
C SER A 33 -8.93 -23.29 -1.73
N ALA A 34 -9.51 -24.40 -2.19
CA ALA A 34 -10.69 -24.35 -3.06
C ALA A 34 -11.82 -23.47 -2.46
N GLY A 35 -12.40 -22.59 -3.27
CA GLY A 35 -13.42 -21.63 -2.87
C GLY A 35 -12.89 -20.33 -2.23
N GLN A 36 -11.58 -20.20 -2.03
CA GLN A 36 -10.97 -18.95 -1.56
C GLN A 36 -11.06 -17.87 -2.65
N VAL A 37 -11.57 -16.69 -2.28
CA VAL A 37 -11.55 -15.50 -3.13
C VAL A 37 -10.18 -14.83 -3.03
N VAL A 38 -9.56 -14.55 -4.18
CA VAL A 38 -8.23 -13.95 -4.29
C VAL A 38 -8.34 -12.67 -5.09
N PHE A 39 -7.76 -11.58 -4.56
CA PHE A 39 -7.66 -10.29 -5.23
C PHE A 39 -6.23 -10.08 -5.74
N ARG A 40 -6.07 -9.62 -6.98
CA ARG A 40 -4.77 -9.31 -7.59
C ARG A 40 -4.78 -7.94 -8.24
N GLY A 41 -3.64 -7.26 -8.22
CA GLY A 41 -3.49 -5.94 -8.85
C GLY A 41 -4.38 -4.87 -8.20
N GLY A 42 -4.86 -3.93 -9.02
CA GLY A 42 -5.72 -2.82 -8.59
C GLY A 42 -4.97 -1.60 -8.06
N TYR A 43 -3.67 -1.53 -8.32
CA TYR A 43 -2.78 -0.44 -7.90
C TYR A 43 -2.12 0.24 -9.11
N GLU A 44 -2.68 0.04 -10.31
CA GLU A 44 -2.19 0.71 -11.51
C GLU A 44 -2.53 2.20 -11.44
N THR A 45 -1.62 3.03 -11.93
CA THR A 45 -1.80 4.49 -11.95
C THR A 45 -1.89 4.98 -13.38
N ASN A 46 -2.48 6.15 -13.57
CA ASN A 46 -2.46 6.78 -14.88
C ASN A 46 -0.99 7.06 -15.28
N PRO A 47 -0.55 6.70 -16.50
CA PRO A 47 0.83 6.94 -16.94
C PRO A 47 1.30 8.39 -16.78
N VAL A 48 0.41 9.37 -16.91
CA VAL A 48 0.73 10.80 -16.72
C VAL A 48 1.11 11.14 -15.28
N ASP A 49 0.70 10.32 -14.32
CA ASP A 49 0.96 10.51 -12.90
C ASP A 49 2.29 9.85 -12.47
N HIS A 50 3.02 9.25 -13.42
CA HIS A 50 4.37 8.68 -13.22
C HIS A 50 4.46 7.74 -12.00
N GLY A 51 3.44 6.89 -11.81
CA GLY A 51 3.37 5.95 -10.69
C GLY A 51 2.67 6.50 -9.44
N ARG A 52 2.32 7.79 -9.39
CA ARG A 52 1.66 8.40 -8.23
C ARG A 52 0.15 8.07 -8.22
N PRO A 53 -0.45 7.80 -7.06
CA PRO A 53 -1.89 7.53 -6.95
C PRO A 53 -2.70 8.84 -6.92
N VAL A 54 -2.58 9.67 -7.96
CA VAL A 54 -3.23 11.00 -7.99
C VAL A 54 -4.75 10.89 -7.87
N GLY A 55 -5.37 9.88 -8.48
CA GLY A 55 -6.81 9.63 -8.32
C GLY A 55 -7.22 9.44 -6.85
N LEU A 56 -6.46 8.66 -6.08
CA LEU A 56 -6.74 8.45 -4.66
C LEU A 56 -6.52 9.73 -3.85
N ILE A 57 -5.43 10.45 -4.11
CA ILE A 57 -5.12 11.71 -3.42
C ILE A 57 -6.21 12.75 -3.69
N ALA A 58 -6.61 12.93 -4.95
CA ALA A 58 -7.63 13.90 -5.34
C ALA A 58 -9.00 13.57 -4.71
N ASN A 59 -9.43 12.30 -4.76
CA ASN A 59 -10.65 11.85 -4.09
C ASN A 59 -10.59 12.07 -2.57
N ALA A 60 -9.47 11.76 -1.93
CA ALA A 60 -9.28 12.00 -0.51
C ALA A 60 -9.33 13.49 -0.13
N LEU A 61 -8.96 14.38 -1.06
CA LEU A 61 -9.07 15.83 -0.91
C LEU A 61 -10.44 16.38 -1.30
N GLY A 62 -11.33 15.56 -1.88
CA GLY A 62 -12.63 16.01 -2.38
C GLY A 62 -12.55 16.85 -3.65
N VAL A 63 -11.50 16.68 -4.47
CA VAL A 63 -11.29 17.41 -5.72
C VAL A 63 -11.19 16.47 -6.92
N ALA A 64 -11.46 16.98 -8.12
CA ALA A 64 -11.20 16.23 -9.34
C ALA A 64 -9.68 16.00 -9.53
N PRO A 65 -9.26 14.84 -10.08
CA PRO A 65 -7.84 14.58 -10.35
C PRO A 65 -7.16 15.68 -11.20
N GLU A 66 -7.89 16.28 -12.14
CA GLU A 66 -7.41 17.34 -13.02
C GLU A 66 -7.08 18.63 -12.24
N VAL A 67 -7.90 18.96 -11.24
CA VAL A 67 -7.65 20.09 -10.32
C VAL A 67 -6.37 19.86 -9.53
N PHE A 68 -6.16 18.64 -9.03
CA PHE A 68 -4.95 18.28 -8.31
C PHE A 68 -3.71 18.34 -9.21
N ARG A 69 -3.80 17.83 -10.45
CA ARG A 69 -2.70 17.91 -11.43
C ARG A 69 -2.35 19.35 -11.79
N ASP A 70 -3.35 20.20 -12.03
CA ASP A 70 -3.14 21.64 -12.30
C ASP A 70 -2.41 22.31 -11.13
N ALA A 71 -2.86 22.06 -9.89
CA ALA A 71 -2.20 22.60 -8.70
C ALA A 71 -0.72 22.19 -8.61
N PHE A 72 -0.41 20.92 -8.85
CA PHE A 72 0.96 20.41 -8.79
C PHE A 72 1.81 20.81 -10.01
N SER A 73 1.23 21.22 -11.14
CA SER A 73 2.00 21.69 -12.30
C SER A 73 2.79 22.97 -12.00
N GLY A 74 2.32 23.78 -11.03
CA GLY A 74 2.97 25.02 -10.61
C GLY A 74 4.06 24.85 -9.54
N VAL A 75 4.23 23.66 -8.96
CA VAL A 75 5.26 23.46 -7.93
C VAL A 75 6.65 23.31 -8.56
N ASN A 76 7.69 23.70 -7.82
CA ASN A 76 9.08 23.53 -8.20
C ASN A 76 9.77 22.50 -7.27
N PRO A 77 9.81 21.21 -7.64
CA PRO A 77 10.40 20.16 -6.82
C PRO A 77 11.91 20.32 -6.60
N ALA A 78 12.44 19.77 -5.50
CA ALA A 78 13.88 19.67 -5.32
C ALA A 78 14.50 18.71 -6.35
N LYS A 79 15.58 19.14 -7.01
CA LYS A 79 16.37 18.31 -7.93
C LYS A 79 17.37 17.42 -7.16
N GLY A 80 16.87 16.68 -6.18
CA GLY A 80 17.66 15.86 -5.26
C GLY A 80 17.83 16.49 -3.87
N GLY A 81 18.00 15.63 -2.86
CA GLY A 81 18.10 16.03 -1.45
C GLY A 81 16.81 16.62 -0.86
N SER A 82 16.86 16.99 0.42
CA SER A 82 15.73 17.64 1.09
C SER A 82 15.52 19.05 0.54
N PRO A 83 14.27 19.48 0.27
CA PRO A 83 13.99 20.85 -0.16
C PRO A 83 14.36 21.86 0.92
N SER A 84 14.73 23.08 0.52
CA SER A 84 14.91 24.18 1.46
C SER A 84 13.55 24.60 2.05
N ALA A 85 13.54 25.09 3.29
CA ALA A 85 12.31 25.57 3.94
C ALA A 85 11.57 26.63 3.10
N SER A 86 12.31 27.55 2.50
CA SER A 86 11.75 28.56 1.58
C SER A 86 11.05 27.97 0.37
N ARG A 87 11.60 26.89 -0.22
CA ARG A 87 11.01 26.22 -1.37
C ARG A 87 9.77 25.43 -0.99
N VAL A 88 9.80 24.78 0.18
CA VAL A 88 8.61 24.11 0.73
C VAL A 88 7.48 25.12 0.90
N SER A 89 7.77 26.27 1.52
CA SER A 89 6.78 27.33 1.73
C SER A 89 6.25 27.90 0.40
N ALA A 90 7.11 28.18 -0.57
CA ALA A 90 6.70 28.68 -1.88
C ALA A 90 5.82 27.69 -2.65
N ASN A 91 6.21 26.40 -2.69
CA ASN A 91 5.38 25.36 -3.31
C ASN A 91 4.05 25.20 -2.57
N LYS A 92 4.06 25.29 -1.24
CA LYS A 92 2.82 25.23 -0.46
C LYS A 92 1.89 26.38 -0.82
N GLN A 93 2.41 27.60 -0.96
CA GLN A 93 1.62 28.75 -1.37
C GLN A 93 0.94 28.53 -2.73
N VAL A 94 1.68 28.03 -3.72
CA VAL A 94 1.15 27.72 -5.05
C VAL A 94 0.03 26.67 -4.98
N LEU A 95 0.24 25.60 -4.20
CA LEU A 95 -0.78 24.56 -4.03
C LEU A 95 -2.04 25.11 -3.37
N MET A 96 -1.90 25.94 -2.35
CA MET A 96 -3.04 26.46 -1.59
C MET A 96 -3.83 27.52 -2.35
N GLU A 97 -3.19 28.32 -3.20
CA GLU A 97 -3.91 29.22 -4.11
C GLU A 97 -4.91 28.46 -5.01
N LYS A 98 -4.54 27.26 -5.46
CA LYS A 98 -5.37 26.42 -6.35
C LYS A 98 -6.37 25.55 -5.60
N LEU A 99 -6.02 25.05 -4.43
CA LEU A 99 -6.82 24.04 -3.72
C LEU A 99 -7.76 24.65 -2.67
N ASN A 100 -7.45 25.81 -2.08
CA ASN A 100 -8.32 26.48 -1.10
C ASN A 100 -9.73 26.77 -1.67
N PRO A 101 -9.91 27.19 -2.94
CA PRO A 101 -11.25 27.39 -3.53
C PRO A 101 -12.12 26.13 -3.53
N HIS A 102 -11.51 24.95 -3.42
CA HIS A 102 -12.20 23.66 -3.33
C HIS A 102 -12.36 23.15 -1.89
N GLY A 103 -12.06 23.98 -0.88
CA GLY A 103 -12.20 23.63 0.53
C GLY A 103 -11.06 22.79 1.10
N VAL A 104 -9.97 22.60 0.36
CA VAL A 104 -8.79 21.86 0.84
C VAL A 104 -7.96 22.76 1.76
N THR A 105 -7.67 22.27 2.97
CA THR A 105 -6.77 22.97 3.89
C THR A 105 -5.32 22.51 3.74
N ASN A 106 -4.40 23.32 4.25
CA ASN A 106 -2.99 22.99 4.33
C ASN A 106 -2.76 21.67 5.10
N GLU A 107 -3.44 21.53 6.23
CA GLU A 107 -3.35 20.36 7.12
C GLU A 107 -3.90 19.12 6.43
N ARG A 108 -5.04 19.24 5.75
CA ARG A 108 -5.65 18.14 5.03
C ARG A 108 -4.78 17.67 3.87
N LEU A 109 -4.19 18.60 3.12
CA LEU A 109 -3.25 18.28 2.06
C LEU A 109 -2.02 17.52 2.59
N ASP A 110 -1.47 17.95 3.73
CA ASP A 110 -0.32 17.28 4.34
C ASP A 110 -0.67 15.88 4.85
N GLU A 111 -1.83 15.73 5.49
CA GLU A 111 -2.34 14.44 5.95
C GLU A 111 -2.47 13.44 4.78
N VAL A 112 -3.20 13.82 3.72
CA VAL A 112 -3.43 12.96 2.55
C VAL A 112 -2.12 12.64 1.83
N SER A 113 -1.26 13.64 1.60
CA SER A 113 0.02 13.46 0.89
C SER A 113 0.98 12.57 1.66
N ASN A 114 0.95 12.63 3.00
CA ASN A 114 1.75 11.74 3.84
C ASN A 114 1.21 10.31 3.82
N PHE A 115 -0.11 10.13 3.83
CA PHE A 115 -0.74 8.82 3.76
C PHE A 115 -0.44 8.09 2.45
N TYR A 116 -0.57 8.79 1.31
CA TYR A 116 -0.31 8.24 -0.03
C TYR A 116 1.12 8.46 -0.52
N ARG A 117 2.08 8.60 0.39
CA ARG A 117 3.47 8.86 0.03
C ARG A 117 4.04 7.71 -0.82
N TYR A 118 4.23 7.96 -2.11
CA TYR A 118 4.77 6.99 -3.06
C TYR A 118 6.31 7.04 -3.11
N ARG A 119 6.97 5.89 -2.90
CA ARG A 119 8.43 5.73 -2.85
C ARG A 119 8.89 4.63 -3.81
N PRO A 120 8.95 4.90 -5.13
CA PRO A 120 9.28 3.87 -6.12
C PRO A 120 10.66 3.23 -5.91
N GLN A 121 11.63 4.00 -5.41
CA GLN A 121 13.00 3.52 -5.17
C GLN A 121 13.06 2.42 -4.10
N ALA A 122 12.06 2.32 -3.22
CA ALA A 122 11.94 1.28 -2.20
C ALA A 122 11.10 0.08 -2.68
N GLY A 123 10.54 0.13 -3.91
CA GLY A 123 9.53 -0.83 -4.37
C GLY A 123 8.20 -0.75 -3.60
N GLU A 124 8.05 0.27 -2.74
CA GLU A 124 6.89 0.44 -1.87
C GLU A 124 5.76 1.16 -2.61
N LEU A 125 4.59 0.53 -2.63
CA LEU A 125 3.32 1.19 -2.93
C LEU A 125 2.94 2.15 -1.78
N TRP A 126 1.94 2.99 -2.02
CA TRP A 126 1.34 3.79 -0.97
C TRP A 126 0.64 2.92 0.10
N SER A 127 0.25 3.54 1.22
CA SER A 127 -0.56 2.89 2.26
C SER A 127 -1.85 2.32 1.66
N HIS A 128 -2.01 0.99 1.74
CA HIS A 128 -3.17 0.26 1.24
C HIS A 128 -3.51 -0.93 2.17
N LYS A 129 -4.71 -1.48 2.01
CA LYS A 129 -5.12 -2.75 2.63
C LYS A 129 -5.88 -3.57 1.59
N PRO A 130 -5.45 -4.80 1.28
CA PRO A 130 -6.18 -5.68 0.38
C PRO A 130 -7.61 -5.97 0.87
N ALA A 131 -8.49 -6.26 -0.07
CA ALA A 131 -9.86 -6.70 0.19
C ALA A 131 -9.89 -8.19 0.59
N SER A 132 -10.97 -8.60 1.25
CA SER A 132 -11.28 -10.00 1.55
C SER A 132 -12.75 -10.30 1.33
N ALA A 133 -13.03 -11.51 0.84
CA ALA A 133 -14.37 -11.96 0.52
C ALA A 133 -14.47 -13.49 0.65
N THR A 134 -15.70 -13.99 0.75
CA THR A 134 -16.01 -15.42 0.77
C THR A 134 -16.96 -15.78 -0.38
N ALA A 135 -16.69 -16.90 -1.05
CA ALA A 135 -17.59 -17.44 -2.06
C ALA A 135 -18.59 -18.41 -1.41
N THR A 136 -19.85 -18.35 -1.84
CA THR A 136 -20.87 -19.37 -1.54
C THR A 136 -20.96 -20.31 -2.72
N ILE A 137 -20.82 -21.61 -2.45
CA ILE A 137 -20.82 -22.66 -3.46
C ILE A 137 -21.96 -23.61 -3.13
N SER A 138 -22.83 -23.86 -4.11
CA SER A 138 -23.92 -24.84 -4.03
C SER A 138 -23.91 -25.70 -5.28
N GLU A 139 -24.07 -27.01 -5.10
CA GLU A 139 -24.09 -27.99 -6.21
C GLU A 139 -22.87 -27.89 -7.15
N GLY A 140 -21.70 -27.52 -6.59
CA GLY A 140 -20.46 -27.38 -7.37
C GLY A 140 -20.41 -26.11 -8.24
N LYS A 141 -21.27 -25.13 -8.02
CA LYS A 141 -21.25 -23.82 -8.70
C LYS A 141 -21.16 -22.68 -7.69
N VAL A 142 -20.46 -21.61 -8.05
CA VAL A 142 -20.45 -20.36 -7.28
C VAL A 142 -21.81 -19.69 -7.44
N THR A 143 -22.52 -19.45 -6.34
CA THR A 143 -23.85 -18.83 -6.34
C THR A 143 -23.87 -17.42 -5.77
N ALA A 144 -22.89 -17.05 -4.95
CA ALA A 144 -22.75 -15.71 -4.40
C ALA A 144 -21.31 -15.43 -3.96
N ILE A 145 -20.98 -14.14 -3.81
CA ILE A 145 -19.73 -13.68 -3.21
C ILE A 145 -20.08 -12.63 -2.15
N THR A 146 -19.60 -12.81 -0.93
CA THR A 146 -19.81 -11.86 0.18
C THR A 146 -18.50 -11.16 0.50
N ILE A 147 -18.48 -9.83 0.38
CA ILE A 147 -17.33 -9.02 0.80
C ILE A 147 -17.29 -9.00 2.33
N VAL A 148 -16.16 -9.43 2.90
CA VAL A 148 -15.88 -9.36 4.34
C VAL A 148 -15.24 -8.01 4.68
N ASP A 149 -14.31 -7.58 3.84
CA ASP A 149 -13.62 -6.29 3.95
C ASP A 149 -13.32 -5.76 2.55
N GLY A 150 -13.74 -4.52 2.26
CA GLY A 150 -13.51 -3.91 0.94
C GLY A 150 -12.06 -3.47 0.70
N GLY A 151 -11.21 -3.49 1.74
CA GLY A 151 -9.87 -2.93 1.65
C GLY A 151 -9.89 -1.40 1.51
N TYR A 152 -8.74 -0.83 1.15
CA TYR A 152 -8.59 0.56 0.72
C TYR A 152 -7.31 0.75 -0.08
N GLY A 153 -7.25 1.83 -0.85
CA GLY A 153 -6.07 2.21 -1.62
C GLY A 153 -5.96 1.54 -2.99
N TYR A 154 -7.03 0.91 -3.49
CA TYR A 154 -7.10 0.52 -4.89
C TYR A 154 -7.30 1.75 -5.77
N SER A 155 -6.48 1.91 -6.81
CA SER A 155 -6.61 2.98 -7.81
C SER A 155 -7.34 2.51 -9.08
N THR A 156 -7.45 1.20 -9.26
CA THR A 156 -8.12 0.50 -10.36
C THR A 156 -8.81 -0.74 -9.80
N PRO A 157 -9.91 -1.22 -10.41
CA PRO A 157 -10.53 -2.48 -10.00
C PRO A 157 -9.50 -3.63 -9.97
N PRO A 158 -9.39 -4.39 -8.86
CA PRO A 158 -8.54 -5.56 -8.82
C PRO A 158 -9.15 -6.69 -9.65
N GLU A 159 -8.30 -7.59 -10.14
CA GLU A 159 -8.73 -8.89 -10.66
C GLU A 159 -9.17 -9.78 -9.49
N VAL A 160 -10.29 -10.48 -9.68
CA VAL A 160 -10.89 -11.32 -8.64
C VAL A 160 -11.06 -12.74 -9.16
N GLU A 161 -10.41 -13.68 -8.48
CA GLU A 161 -10.43 -15.10 -8.80
C GLU A 161 -11.03 -15.90 -7.64
N ILE A 162 -11.68 -17.02 -7.94
CA ILE A 162 -12.07 -18.01 -6.93
C ILE A 162 -11.30 -19.29 -7.21
N ALA A 163 -10.47 -19.71 -6.26
CA ALA A 163 -9.63 -20.88 -6.43
C ALA A 163 -10.45 -22.14 -6.70
N GLY A 164 -10.16 -22.83 -7.81
CA GLY A 164 -10.91 -23.99 -8.29
C GLY A 164 -12.14 -23.66 -9.15
N TYR A 165 -12.37 -22.39 -9.47
CA TYR A 165 -13.50 -21.89 -10.28
C TYR A 165 -13.01 -20.84 -11.29
N GLU A 166 -11.98 -21.18 -12.06
CA GLU A 166 -11.28 -20.26 -12.98
C GLU A 166 -12.16 -19.74 -14.13
N ASP A 167 -13.23 -20.46 -14.48
CA ASP A 167 -14.19 -20.04 -15.50
C ASP A 167 -15.18 -18.95 -15.02
N VAL A 168 -15.25 -18.70 -13.71
CA VAL A 168 -16.15 -17.69 -13.13
C VAL A 168 -15.54 -16.31 -13.29
N ARG A 169 -16.17 -15.48 -14.13
CA ARG A 169 -15.76 -14.09 -14.34
C ARG A 169 -16.41 -13.19 -13.30
N ILE A 170 -15.61 -12.33 -12.68
CA ILE A 170 -16.06 -11.44 -11.62
C ILE A 170 -15.58 -10.02 -11.93
N GLU A 171 -16.50 -9.07 -11.91
CA GLU A 171 -16.19 -7.66 -11.99
C GLU A 171 -16.21 -7.03 -10.59
N ALA A 172 -15.18 -6.24 -10.28
CA ALA A 172 -15.10 -5.48 -9.04
C ALA A 172 -15.45 -4.00 -9.26
N GLU A 173 -16.39 -3.47 -8.49
CA GLU A 173 -16.70 -2.05 -8.46
C GLU A 173 -15.93 -1.40 -7.30
N LEU A 174 -15.28 -0.26 -7.55
CA LEU A 174 -14.63 0.54 -6.52
C LEU A 174 -15.51 1.70 -6.05
N GLU A 175 -15.35 2.05 -4.77
CA GLU A 175 -15.84 3.29 -4.19
C GLU A 175 -14.67 4.16 -3.74
N PHE A 176 -14.72 5.44 -4.12
CA PHE A 176 -13.77 6.46 -3.70
C PHE A 176 -14.44 7.41 -2.71
N THR A 177 -13.74 7.74 -1.64
CA THR A 177 -14.26 8.55 -0.53
C THR A 177 -13.21 9.54 -0.05
N THR A 178 -13.61 10.48 0.80
CA THR A 178 -12.67 11.35 1.48
C THR A 178 -12.00 10.69 2.69
N ASP A 179 -12.49 9.57 3.20
CA ASP A 179 -11.88 8.85 4.32
C ASP A 179 -10.73 7.95 3.82
N LEU A 180 -9.52 8.21 4.31
CA LEU A 180 -8.29 7.54 3.90
C LEU A 180 -8.31 6.01 4.05
N LYS A 181 -9.09 5.48 5.00
CA LYS A 181 -9.18 4.04 5.29
C LYS A 181 -10.34 3.36 4.56
N THR A 182 -11.11 4.10 3.76
CA THR A 182 -12.18 3.55 2.90
C THR A 182 -12.07 4.01 1.45
N ASN A 183 -11.18 4.96 1.13
CA ASN A 183 -11.01 5.47 -0.22
C ASN A 183 -10.35 4.44 -1.14
N GLY A 184 -10.98 4.17 -2.29
CA GLY A 184 -10.55 3.13 -3.22
C GLY A 184 -10.78 1.75 -2.62
N ARG A 185 -11.97 1.50 -2.07
CA ARG A 185 -12.37 0.19 -1.54
C ARG A 185 -13.18 -0.58 -2.59
N VAL A 186 -13.13 -1.90 -2.54
CA VAL A 186 -14.07 -2.76 -3.26
C VAL A 186 -15.45 -2.59 -2.61
N LYS A 187 -16.41 -2.12 -3.41
CA LYS A 187 -17.79 -1.87 -3.00
C LYS A 187 -18.72 -3.01 -3.40
N ALA A 188 -18.53 -3.57 -4.59
CA ALA A 188 -19.33 -4.67 -5.10
C ALA A 188 -18.49 -5.66 -5.89
N LEU A 189 -18.96 -6.91 -5.93
CA LEU A 189 -18.44 -7.99 -6.76
C LEU A 189 -19.62 -8.60 -7.52
N THR A 190 -19.53 -8.59 -8.85
CA THR A 190 -20.59 -9.07 -9.74
C THR A 190 -20.08 -10.27 -10.51
N ILE A 191 -20.76 -11.41 -10.37
CA ILE A 191 -20.51 -12.58 -11.23
C ILE A 191 -21.12 -12.27 -12.60
N LEU A 192 -20.30 -12.38 -13.64
CA LEU A 192 -20.75 -12.21 -15.02
C LEU A 192 -21.24 -13.55 -15.56
N GLU A 193 -22.38 -13.53 -16.26
CA GLU A 193 -22.95 -14.69 -16.96
C GLU A 193 -22.23 -14.98 -18.29
#